data_AF-A0A2X3F7X7-F1
#
_entry.id   AF-A0A2X3F7X7-F1
#
_cell.length_a   1.000
_cell.length_b   1.000
_cell.length_c   1.000
_cell.angle_alpha   90.00
_cell.angle_beta   90.00
_cell.angle_gamma   90.00
#
_symmetry.space_group_name_H-M   'P 1'
#
loop_
_entity.id
_entity.type
_entity.pdbx_description
1 polymer ?
#
loop_
_entity_poly.entity_id
_entity_poly.type
_entity_poly.pdbx_seq_one_letter_code
_entity_poly.pdbx_strand_id
1 'polypeptide(L)'
;MNTFSLPKTQHLVVFQEVIRSGSIGAGAKALGLTQPAVSKIIGDMESYFGSELIVRRNTGVSLTEAGQVFLNWSEAITREMKNMVNEMNALTNSAVVDVSFGFPSLVGFTFMSEMVASV
;
A
#
# COMPACT_ATOMS: atom_id res chain seq x y z
N MET A 1 2.71 -16.31 28.17
CA MET A 1 2.41 -15.10 27.38
C MET A 1 2.78 -15.40 25.93
N ASN A 2 1.82 -15.59 25.04
CA ASN A 2 2.11 -15.70 23.62
C ASN A 2 2.55 -14.32 23.12
N THR A 3 3.80 -14.20 22.71
CA THR A 3 4.31 -13.03 22.00
C THR A 3 3.55 -12.90 20.68
N PHE A 4 2.64 -11.94 20.59
CA PHE A 4 1.94 -11.59 19.35
C PHE A 4 2.97 -10.95 18.39
N SER A 5 3.57 -11.76 17.52
CA SER A 5 4.55 -11.30 16.53
C SER A 5 3.83 -10.84 15.28
N LEU A 6 3.83 -9.54 15.00
CA LEU A 6 3.22 -8.99 13.79
C LEU A 6 3.83 -9.59 12.51
N PRO A 7 3.01 -9.81 11.46
CA PRO A 7 3.53 -10.20 10.15
C PRO A 7 4.41 -9.08 9.58
N LYS A 8 5.42 -9.46 8.80
CA LYS A 8 6.28 -8.50 8.12
C LYS A 8 5.47 -7.67 7.14
N THR A 9 5.66 -6.36 7.11
CA THR A 9 4.98 -5.45 6.16
C THR A 9 5.15 -5.90 4.71
N GLN A 10 6.32 -6.41 4.34
CA GLN A 10 6.58 -6.93 2.99
C GLN A 10 5.60 -8.05 2.61
N HIS A 11 5.14 -8.87 3.55
CA HIS A 11 4.20 -9.93 3.26
C HIS A 11 2.82 -9.37 2.87
N LEU A 12 2.40 -8.24 3.48
CA LEU A 12 1.18 -7.53 3.11
C LEU A 12 1.24 -7.05 1.65
N VAL A 13 2.37 -6.43 1.28
CA VAL A 13 2.60 -5.94 -0.08
C VAL A 13 2.62 -7.09 -1.09
N VAL A 14 3.27 -8.20 -0.75
CA VAL A 14 3.31 -9.40 -1.60
C VAL A 14 1.90 -9.95 -1.82
N PHE A 15 1.09 -10.05 -0.77
CA PHE A 15 -0.30 -10.49 -0.88
C PHE A 15 -1.12 -9.58 -1.79
N GLN A 16 -1.12 -8.26 -1.52
CA GLN A 16 -1.84 -7.26 -2.32
C GLN A 16 -1.48 -7.36 -3.80
N GLU A 17 -0.19 -7.50 -4.09
CA GLU A 17 0.29 -7.57 -5.46
C GLU A 17 -0.11 -8.86 -6.18
N VAL A 18 -0.14 -10.00 -5.48
CA VAL A 18 -0.64 -11.27 -6.04
C VAL A 18 -2.13 -11.17 -6.40
N ILE A 19 -2.94 -10.53 -5.56
CA ILE A 19 -4.36 -10.30 -5.84
C ILE A 19 -4.53 -9.34 -7.01
N ARG A 20 -3.81 -8.21 -7.00
CA ARG A 20 -3.84 -7.21 -8.08
C ARG A 20 -3.43 -7.79 -9.42
N SER A 21 -2.42 -8.66 -9.43
CA SER A 21 -1.91 -9.33 -10.63
C SER A 21 -2.74 -10.55 -11.07
N GLY A 22 -3.68 -11.02 -10.26
CA GLY A 22 -4.57 -12.16 -10.55
C GLY A 22 -3.90 -13.54 -10.54
N SER A 23 -2.58 -13.63 -10.36
CA SER A 23 -1.87 -14.90 -10.18
C SER A 23 -0.56 -14.74 -9.41
N ILE A 24 -0.10 -15.82 -8.77
CA ILE A 24 1.19 -15.85 -8.03
C ILE A 24 2.36 -15.54 -8.97
N GLY A 25 2.36 -16.13 -10.18
CA GLY A 25 3.45 -15.92 -11.15
C GLY A 25 3.53 -14.48 -11.65
N ALA A 26 2.39 -13.87 -11.99
CA ALA A 26 2.35 -12.47 -12.40
C ALA A 26 2.75 -11.52 -11.26
N GLY A 27 2.26 -11.76 -10.04
CA GLY A 27 2.65 -10.96 -8.87
C GLY A 27 4.14 -11.08 -8.54
N ALA A 28 4.72 -12.28 -8.67
CA ALA A 28 6.17 -12.48 -8.50
C ALA A 28 6.97 -11.67 -9.52
N LYS A 29 6.57 -11.69 -10.79
CA LYS A 29 7.20 -10.88 -11.85
C LYS A 29 7.09 -9.38 -11.56
N ALA A 30 5.94 -8.90 -11.11
CA ALA A 30 5.72 -7.49 -10.78
C ALA A 30 6.60 -7.01 -9.61
N LEU A 31 6.89 -7.89 -8.65
CA LEU A 31 7.74 -7.60 -7.49
C LEU A 31 9.23 -7.87 -7.71
N GLY A 32 9.63 -8.39 -8.87
CA GLY A 32 11.01 -8.85 -9.10
C GLY A 32 11.41 -10.04 -8.21
N LEU A 33 10.44 -10.84 -7.77
CA LEU A 33 10.63 -12.01 -6.92
C LEU A 33 10.47 -13.31 -7.73
N THR A 34 10.97 -14.41 -7.18
CA THR A 34 10.71 -15.73 -7.74
C THR A 34 9.33 -16.23 -7.31
N GLN A 35 8.66 -16.99 -8.16
CA GLN A 35 7.36 -17.59 -7.84
C GLN A 35 7.40 -18.48 -6.57
N PRO A 36 8.44 -19.30 -6.31
CA PRO A 36 8.55 -20.05 -5.06
C PRO A 36 8.66 -19.13 -3.83
N ALA A 37 9.36 -17.99 -3.93
CA ALA A 37 9.46 -17.04 -2.83
C ALA A 37 8.10 -16.43 -2.49
N VAL A 38 7.33 -16.01 -3.50
CA VAL A 38 5.97 -15.50 -3.29
C VAL A 38 5.05 -16.58 -2.73
N SER A 39 5.07 -17.79 -3.30
CA SER A 39 4.26 -18.91 -2.77
C SER A 39 4.59 -19.22 -1.31
N LYS A 40 5.86 -19.16 -0.91
CA LYS A 40 6.28 -19.36 0.47
C LYS A 40 5.73 -18.25 1.37
N ILE A 41 5.84 -16.99 0.96
CA ILE A 41 5.34 -15.85 1.73
C ILE A 41 3.82 -15.97 1.95
N ILE A 42 3.05 -16.35 0.92
CA ILE A 42 1.61 -16.60 1.06
C ILE A 42 1.37 -17.74 2.07
N GLY A 43 2.05 -18.88 1.91
CA GLY A 43 1.88 -20.03 2.82
C GLY A 43 2.27 -19.72 4.27
N ASP A 44 3.30 -18.89 4.49
CA ASP A 44 3.70 -18.42 5.82
C ASP A 44 2.60 -17.56 6.45
N MET A 45 1.92 -16.71 5.68
CA MET A 45 0.76 -15.93 6.15
C MET A 45 -0.44 -16.82 6.46
N GLU A 46 -0.76 -17.75 5.57
CA GLU A 46 -1.86 -18.71 5.79
C GLU A 46 -1.62 -19.55 7.05
N SER A 47 -0.37 -19.96 7.28
CA SER A 47 0.05 -20.67 8.48
C SER A 47 -0.05 -19.80 9.73
N TYR A 48 0.34 -18.52 9.63
CA TYR A 48 0.25 -17.56 10.74
C TYR A 48 -1.19 -17.32 11.19
N PHE A 49 -2.13 -17.21 10.25
CA PHE A 49 -3.55 -17.00 10.55
C PHE A 49 -4.35 -18.30 10.71
N GLY A 50 -3.74 -19.46 10.44
CA GLY A 50 -4.41 -20.76 10.44
C GLY A 50 -5.57 -20.84 9.44
N SER A 51 -5.54 -20.05 8.37
CA SER A 51 -6.62 -19.92 7.38
C SER A 51 -6.05 -19.72 5.98
N GLU A 52 -6.62 -20.40 4.99
CA GLU A 52 -6.31 -20.11 3.59
C GLU A 52 -6.78 -18.70 3.24
N LEU A 53 -5.91 -17.93 2.59
CA LEU A 53 -6.20 -16.57 2.14
C LEU A 53 -6.54 -16.54 0.65
N ILE A 54 -6.03 -17.51 -0.11
CA ILE A 54 -6.29 -17.63 -1.54
C ILE A 54 -6.68 -19.05 -1.94
N VAL A 55 -7.58 -19.16 -2.92
CA VAL A 55 -7.87 -20.39 -3.65
C VAL A 55 -7.15 -20.34 -4.98
N ARG A 56 -6.31 -21.34 -5.25
CA ARG A 56 -5.60 -21.48 -6.53
C ARG A 56 -6.53 -22.13 -7.56
N ARG A 57 -6.62 -21.53 -8.75
CA ARG A 57 -7.40 -22.03 -9.89
C ARG A 57 -6.52 -22.11 -11.13
N ASN A 58 -6.97 -22.87 -12.15
CA ASN A 58 -6.27 -22.95 -13.43
C ASN A 58 -6.11 -21.58 -14.12
N THR A 59 -7.00 -20.63 -13.81
CA THR A 59 -7.01 -19.28 -14.39
C THR A 59 -6.31 -18.23 -13.52
N GLY A 60 -5.75 -18.60 -12.36
CA GLY A 60 -5.12 -17.65 -11.44
C GLY A 60 -5.45 -17.90 -9.97
N VAL A 61 -5.72 -16.83 -9.22
CA VAL A 61 -6.08 -16.89 -7.80
C VAL A 61 -7.40 -16.18 -7.53
N SER A 62 -8.16 -16.67 -6.56
CA SER A 62 -9.35 -16.00 -6.01
C SER A 62 -9.23 -15.91 -4.49
N LEU A 63 -9.82 -14.89 -3.88
CA LEU A 63 -9.82 -14.73 -2.43
C LEU A 63 -10.74 -15.72 -1.73
N THR A 64 -10.35 -16.18 -0.54
CA THR A 64 -11.27 -16.76 0.44
C THR A 64 -11.96 -15.64 1.23
N GLU A 65 -12.91 -15.98 2.11
CA GLU A 65 -13.50 -15.01 3.05
C GLU A 65 -12.43 -14.39 3.97
N ALA A 66 -11.53 -15.23 4.54
CA ALA A 66 -10.40 -14.77 5.33
C ALA A 66 -9.45 -13.89 4.50
N GLY A 67 -9.21 -14.25 3.23
CA GLY A 67 -8.44 -13.46 2.28
C GLY A 67 -9.02 -12.08 2.02
N GLN A 68 -10.35 -11.97 1.91
CA GLN A 68 -11.02 -10.69 1.70
C GLN A 68 -10.87 -9.76 2.92
N VAL A 69 -11.05 -10.31 4.12
CA VAL A 69 -10.81 -9.57 5.38
C VAL A 69 -9.35 -9.13 5.45
N PHE A 70 -8.42 -10.03 5.16
CA PHE A 70 -6.99 -9.75 5.18
C PHE A 70 -6.60 -8.67 4.15
N LEU A 71 -7.16 -8.70 2.95
CA LEU A 71 -6.92 -7.68 1.92
C LEU A 71 -7.27 -6.29 2.44
N ASN A 72 -8.49 -6.12 2.96
CA ASN A 72 -8.99 -4.84 3.45
C ASN A 72 -8.08 -4.26 4.54
N TRP A 73 -7.67 -5.10 5.51
CA TRP A 73 -6.76 -4.67 6.57
C TRP A 73 -5.36 -4.39 6.05
N SER A 74 -4.85 -5.22 5.14
CA SER A 74 -3.53 -5.04 4.57
C SER A 74 -3.42 -3.70 3.84
N GLU A 75 -4.44 -3.32 3.05
CA GLU A 75 -4.49 -2.05 2.32
C GLU A 75 -4.60 -0.84 3.26
N ALA A 76 -5.36 -0.99 4.35
CA ALA A 76 -5.44 0.03 5.38
C ALA A 76 -4.07 0.25 6.04
N ILE A 77 -3.40 -0.82 6.46
CA ILE A 77 -2.10 -0.75 7.12
C ILE A 77 -1.05 -0.15 6.18
N THR A 78 -0.96 -0.62 4.93
CA THR A 78 0.04 -0.10 3.98
C THR A 78 -0.21 1.36 3.63
N ARG A 79 -1.47 1.80 3.57
CA ARG A 79 -1.83 3.21 3.40
C ARG A 79 -1.38 4.06 4.58
N GLU A 80 -1.67 3.67 5.82
CA GLU A 80 -1.25 4.46 6.99
C GLU A 80 0.27 4.51 7.12
N MET A 81 0.97 3.41 6.80
CA MET A 81 2.43 3.42 6.74
C MET A 81 2.96 4.40 5.69
N LYS A 82 2.31 4.48 4.52
CA LYS A 82 2.66 5.45 3.48
C LYS A 82 2.44 6.89 3.93
N ASN A 83 1.32 7.15 4.62
CA ASN A 83 1.02 8.47 5.19
C ASN A 83 2.11 8.90 6.19
N MET A 84 2.45 8.01 7.12
CA MET A 84 3.52 8.24 8.10
C MET A 84 4.87 8.52 7.43
N VAL A 85 5.25 7.76 6.40
CA VAL A 85 6.50 8.00 5.66
C VAL A 85 6.49 9.37 4.98
N ASN A 86 5.36 9.77 4.38
CA ASN A 86 5.23 11.09 3.76
C ASN A 86 5.35 12.22 4.79
N GLU A 87 4.71 12.09 5.95
CA GLU A 87 4.78 13.08 7.03
C GLU A 87 6.20 13.21 7.58
N MET A 88 6.90 12.09 7.82
CA MET A 88 8.31 12.10 8.23
C MET A 88 9.24 12.77 7.21
N ASN A 89 8.98 12.55 5.91
CA ASN A 89 9.72 13.19 4.83
C ASN A 89 9.46 14.70 4.77
N ALA A 90 8.22 15.13 5.03
CA ALA A 90 7.86 16.56 5.06
C ALA A 90 8.52 17.29 6.25
N LEU A 91 8.68 16.64 7.40
CA LEU A 91 9.38 17.21 8.56
C LEU A 91 10.89 17.30 8.37
N THR A 92 11.49 16.31 7.69
CA THR A 92 12.94 16.27 7.45
C THR A 92 13.34 17.25 6.34
N ASN A 93 12.51 17.33 5.30
CA ASN A 93 12.64 18.35 4.26
C ASN A 93 11.79 19.55 4.65
N SER A 94 12.33 20.45 5.48
CA SER A 94 11.99 21.89 5.43
C SER A 94 12.44 22.50 4.09
N ALA A 95 12.18 21.80 2.99
CA ALA A 95 12.42 22.26 1.65
C ALA A 95 11.30 23.24 1.34
N VAL A 96 11.69 24.48 1.09
CA VAL A 96 10.87 25.48 0.40
C VAL A 96 10.19 24.78 -0.78
N VAL A 97 8.90 24.47 -0.65
CA VAL A 97 8.10 23.93 -1.74
C VAL A 97 7.61 25.14 -2.52
N ASP A 98 8.17 25.36 -3.71
CA ASP A 98 7.57 26.29 -4.67
C ASP A 98 6.22 25.72 -5.10
N VAL A 99 5.15 26.24 -4.50
CA VAL A 99 3.78 25.92 -4.90
C VAL A 99 3.39 26.88 -6.01
N SER A 100 3.49 26.43 -7.26
CA SER A 100 2.98 27.18 -8.40
C SER A 100 1.48 26.93 -8.56
N PHE A 101 0.68 27.97 -8.36
CA PHE A 101 -0.73 27.92 -8.71
C PHE A 101 -0.98 28.58 -10.06
N GLY A 102 -1.55 27.82 -11.00
CA GLY A 102 -2.04 28.34 -12.27
C GLY A 102 -3.51 28.73 -12.16
N PHE A 103 -3.83 30.01 -12.35
CA PHE A 103 -5.21 30.50 -12.38
C PHE A 103 -5.47 31.33 -13.64
N PRO A 104 -6.69 31.32 -14.18
CA PRO A 104 -7.13 32.32 -15.15
C PRO A 104 -6.98 33.72 -14.55
N SER A 105 -6.43 34.67 -15.32
CA SER A 105 -6.03 36.01 -14.86
C SER A 105 -7.10 36.77 -14.04
N LEU A 106 -8.38 36.48 -14.30
CA LEU A 106 -9.51 37.10 -13.61
C LEU A 106 -9.60 36.74 -12.11
N VAL A 107 -9.26 35.50 -11.74
CA VAL A 107 -9.38 34.99 -10.35
C VAL A 107 -8.17 35.39 -9.52
N GLY A 108 -6.99 35.48 -10.17
CA GLY A 108 -5.74 35.88 -9.51
C GLY A 108 -5.85 37.22 -8.78
N PHE A 109 -6.48 38.23 -9.38
CA PHE A 109 -6.62 39.56 -8.76
C PHE A 109 -7.47 39.59 -7.49
N THR A 110 -8.41 38.66 -7.32
CA THR A 110 -9.31 38.67 -6.15
C THR A 110 -8.69 37.93 -4.96
N PHE A 111 -7.93 36.86 -5.21
CA PHE A 111 -7.34 36.03 -4.17
C PHE A 111 -5.90 36.42 -3.78
N MET A 112 -5.14 37.08 -4.68
CA MET A 112 -3.75 37.46 -4.39
C MET A 112 -3.63 38.47 -3.24
N SER A 113 -4.60 39.38 -3.06
CA SER A 113 -4.57 40.37 -1.99
C SER A 113 -4.76 39.75 -0.61
N GLU A 114 -5.63 38.75 -0.47
CA GLU A 114 -5.83 38.03 0.80
C GLU A 114 -4.63 37.14 1.15
N MET A 115 -4.04 36.46 0.16
CA MET A 115 -2.90 35.56 0.39
C MET A 115 -1.63 36.29 0.84
N VAL A 116 -1.32 37.46 0.26
CA VAL A 116 -0.13 38.24 0.64
C VAL A 116 -0.29 38.90 2.01
N ALA A 117 -1.53 39.14 2.44
CA ALA A 117 -1.81 39.76 3.74
C ALA A 117 -1.74 38.78 4.92
N SER A 118 -1.75 37.47 4.68
CA SER A 118 -1.76 36.43 5.72
C SER A 118 -0.40 35.75 5.96
N VAL A 119 0.68 36.27 5.37
CA VAL A 119 2.08 35.84 5.60
C VAL A 119 2.79 36.93 6.39
#